data_AF-A0A4R3MZQ9-F1
#
_entry.id   AF-A0A4R3MZQ9-F1
#
_cell.length_a   1.000
_cell.length_b   1.000
_cell.length_c   1.000
_cell.angle_alpha   90.00
_cell.angle_beta   90.00
_cell.angle_gamma   90.00
#
_symmetry.space_group_name_H-M   'P 1'
#
loop_
_entity.id
_entity.type
_entity.pdbx_description
1 polymer ?
#
loop_
_entity_poly.entity_id
_entity_poly.type
_entity_poly.pdbx_seq_one_letter_code
_entity_poly.pdbx_strand_id
1 'polypeptide(L)'
;MSQPSFAAVPARIAGRVVFRVHARGSVWAIRIPRAGQLPPPACLFLPAPRLQLALAFAALARGLGWRAQVRPGVGSAVWRSGPLAAQCPAYAVKIWLPVGVSAAQARAALRGAFNAAQ
;
A
#
# COMPACT_ATOMS: atom_id res chain seq x y z
N MET A 1 -9.03 11.18 26.91
CA MET A 1 -7.89 10.78 26.07
C MET A 1 -8.42 10.35 24.72
N SER A 2 -8.50 11.27 23.75
CA SER A 2 -9.07 10.97 22.44
C SER A 2 -8.05 10.21 21.60
N GLN A 3 -8.38 8.97 21.20
CA GLN A 3 -7.64 8.23 20.19
C GLN A 3 -7.54 9.06 18.91
N PRO A 4 -6.40 9.06 18.20
CA PRO A 4 -6.28 9.78 16.95
C PRO A 4 -7.28 9.22 15.93
N SER A 5 -8.23 10.07 15.55
CA SER A 5 -9.20 9.88 14.47
C SER A 5 -8.48 9.62 13.14
N PHE A 6 -8.80 8.49 12.50
CA PHE A 6 -8.31 8.19 11.16
C PHE A 6 -9.01 9.11 10.15
N ALA A 7 -8.35 10.18 9.73
CA ALA A 7 -8.83 10.98 8.61
C ALA A 7 -8.87 10.11 7.36
N ALA A 8 -10.08 9.83 6.88
CA ALA A 8 -10.30 9.15 5.63
C ALA A 8 -9.97 10.11 4.47
N VAL A 9 -9.16 9.62 3.53
CA VAL A 9 -9.09 10.09 2.13
C VAL A 9 -8.11 11.26 1.86
N PRO A 10 -7.24 11.08 0.85
CA PRO A 10 -7.40 11.83 -0.41
C PRO A 10 -7.30 10.99 -1.70
N ALA A 11 -8.41 10.34 -2.05
CA ALA A 11 -9.17 10.38 -3.31
C ALA A 11 -8.45 9.96 -4.62
N ARG A 12 -9.17 9.32 -5.54
CA ARG A 12 -10.28 9.93 -6.26
C ARG A 12 -11.24 8.87 -6.86
N ILE A 13 -12.41 9.25 -7.40
CA ILE A 13 -13.46 8.42 -8.12
C ILE A 13 -13.85 8.87 -9.58
N ALA A 14 -13.49 8.22 -10.73
CA ALA A 14 -13.44 8.75 -12.18
C ALA A 14 -12.08 9.28 -12.78
N GLY A 15 -11.06 8.40 -12.91
CA GLY A 15 -9.63 8.68 -13.21
C GLY A 15 -8.58 8.35 -12.11
N ARG A 16 -8.89 7.43 -11.19
CA ARG A 16 -9.00 7.86 -9.79
C ARG A 16 -8.84 6.63 -8.83
N VAL A 17 -7.88 6.68 -7.90
CA VAL A 17 -7.47 5.62 -6.93
C VAL A 17 -8.02 5.96 -5.54
N VAL A 18 -8.76 5.06 -4.89
CA VAL A 18 -9.26 5.29 -3.52
C VAL A 18 -8.30 4.65 -2.54
N PHE A 19 -7.90 5.39 -1.52
CA PHE A 19 -7.00 4.87 -0.51
C PHE A 19 -7.32 5.32 0.92
N ARG A 20 -6.82 4.53 1.87
CA ARG A 20 -6.86 4.81 3.30
C ARG A 20 -5.42 4.87 3.82
N VAL A 21 -5.07 5.98 4.46
CA VAL A 21 -3.78 6.18 5.11
C VAL A 21 -3.84 5.66 6.53
N HIS A 22 -2.82 4.93 6.96
CA HIS A 22 -2.68 4.47 8.33
C HIS A 22 -1.60 5.27 9.08
N ALA A 23 -1.65 5.26 10.42
CA ALA A 23 -0.81 6.08 11.30
C ALA A 23 0.72 5.93 11.12
N ARG A 24 1.20 4.91 10.39
CA ARG A 24 2.63 4.69 10.08
C ARG A 24 2.97 4.95 8.60
N GLY A 25 2.13 5.69 7.89
CA GLY A 25 2.33 6.01 6.47
C GLY A 25 2.11 4.84 5.50
N SER A 26 1.68 3.65 5.96
CA SER A 26 1.24 2.62 5.02
C SER A 26 -0.11 3.01 4.40
N VAL A 27 -0.28 2.69 3.12
CA VAL A 27 -1.44 3.11 2.35
C VAL A 27 -2.11 1.90 1.72
N TRP A 28 -3.38 1.69 2.03
CA TRP A 28 -4.22 0.73 1.33
C TRP A 28 -4.90 1.40 0.16
N ALA A 29 -4.81 0.87 -1.06
CA ALA A 29 -5.46 1.49 -2.22
C ALA A 29 -6.14 0.48 -3.14
N ILE A 30 -7.30 0.89 -3.66
CA ILE A 30 -8.02 0.21 -4.73
C ILE A 30 -8.14 1.14 -5.93
N ARG A 31 -7.92 0.62 -7.13
CA ARG A 31 -8.20 1.36 -8.35
C ARG A 31 -9.66 1.13 -8.70
N ILE A 32 -10.42 2.20 -8.94
CA ILE A 32 -11.81 2.07 -9.37
C ILE A 32 -11.82 1.61 -10.83
N PRO A 33 -12.50 0.49 -11.16
CA PRO A 33 -12.60 0.01 -12.53
C PRO A 33 -13.40 1.00 -13.40
N ARG A 34 -13.13 1.00 -14.71
CA ARG A 34 -14.01 1.67 -15.69
C ARG A 34 -15.23 0.79 -15.96
N ALA A 35 -16.30 1.38 -16.49
CA ALA A 35 -17.46 0.62 -16.95
C ALA A 35 -17.02 -0.51 -17.91
N GLY A 36 -17.48 -1.74 -17.65
CA GLY A 36 -17.10 -2.93 -18.42
C GLY A 36 -15.75 -3.56 -18.07
N GLN A 37 -15.00 -3.04 -17.08
CA GLN A 37 -13.75 -3.65 -16.62
C GLN A 37 -13.94 -4.41 -15.31
N LEU A 38 -13.23 -5.54 -15.17
CA LEU A 38 -13.13 -6.25 -13.90
C LEU A 38 -12.44 -5.36 -12.84
N PRO A 39 -12.87 -5.41 -11.58
CA PRO A 39 -12.24 -4.66 -10.50
C PRO A 39 -10.78 -5.12 -10.36
N PRO A 40 -9.80 -4.20 -10.43
CA PRO A 40 -8.42 -4.57 -10.21
C PRO A 40 -8.22 -5.03 -8.76
N PRO A 41 -7.28 -5.95 -8.51
CA PRO A 41 -7.00 -6.42 -7.15
C PRO A 41 -6.60 -5.27 -6.24
N ALA A 42 -7.03 -5.36 -4.98
CA ALA A 42 -6.61 -4.42 -3.95
C ALA A 42 -5.09 -4.46 -3.78
N CYS A 43 -4.50 -3.29 -3.51
CA CYS A 43 -3.07 -3.16 -3.36
C CYS A 43 -2.72 -2.50 -2.02
N LEU A 44 -1.73 -3.04 -1.33
CA LEU A 44 -1.08 -2.38 -0.20
C LEU A 44 0.19 -1.69 -0.68
N PHE A 45 0.38 -0.45 -0.25
CA PHE A 45 1.56 0.35 -0.53
C PHE A 45 2.31 0.61 0.76
N LEU A 46 3.57 0.16 0.82
CA LEU A 46 4.45 0.37 1.97
C LEU A 46 5.52 1.41 1.62
N PRO A 47 5.70 2.45 2.45
CA PRO A 47 6.82 3.36 2.29
C PRO A 47 8.11 2.69 2.76
N ALA A 48 9.22 2.98 2.09
CA ALA A 48 10.54 2.57 2.52
C ALA A 48 11.55 3.71 2.26
N PRO A 49 12.34 4.12 3.28
CA PRO A 49 13.35 5.16 3.11
C PRO A 49 14.58 4.69 2.32
N ARG A 50 14.80 3.38 2.19
CA ARG A 50 15.96 2.78 1.54
C ARG A 50 15.58 1.54 0.73
N LEU A 51 16.29 1.33 -0.38
CA LEU A 51 15.99 0.25 -1.34
C LEU A 51 16.01 -1.14 -0.69
N GLN A 52 17.00 -1.42 0.16
CA GLN A 52 17.14 -2.71 0.82
C GLN A 52 15.91 -3.07 1.66
N LEU A 53 15.33 -2.10 2.38
CA LEU A 53 14.11 -2.33 3.15
C LEU A 53 12.90 -2.57 2.23
N ALA A 54 12.80 -1.82 1.13
CA ALA A 54 11.77 -2.07 0.12
C ALA A 54 11.85 -3.48 -0.48
N LEU A 55 13.07 -3.94 -0.78
CA LEU A 55 13.31 -5.30 -1.28
C LEU A 55 12.96 -6.36 -0.22
N ALA A 56 13.31 -6.13 1.05
CA ALA A 56 12.93 -7.03 2.14
C ALA A 56 11.40 -7.16 2.26
N PHE A 57 10.66 -6.06 2.24
CA PHE A 57 9.19 -6.12 2.24
C PHE A 57 8.62 -6.83 1.01
N ALA A 58 9.21 -6.62 -0.17
CA ALA A 58 8.79 -7.32 -1.38
C ALA A 58 9.07 -8.83 -1.29
N ALA A 59 10.20 -9.23 -0.69
CA ALA A 59 10.54 -10.63 -0.46
C ALA A 59 9.56 -11.29 0.53
N LEU A 60 9.24 -10.62 1.64
CA LEU A 60 8.23 -11.11 2.60
C LEU A 60 6.86 -11.29 1.95
N ALA A 61 6.41 -10.32 1.16
CA ALA A 61 5.15 -10.44 0.44
C ALA A 61 5.15 -11.62 -0.54
N ARG A 62 6.26 -11.87 -1.24
CA ARG A 62 6.43 -13.04 -2.12
C ARG A 62 6.46 -14.35 -1.35
N GLY A 63 7.09 -14.38 -0.17
CA GLY A 63 7.05 -15.54 0.73
C GLY A 63 5.64 -15.89 1.20
N LEU A 64 4.75 -14.90 1.31
CA LEU A 64 3.32 -15.10 1.57
C LEU A 64 2.50 -15.48 0.32
N GLY A 65 3.16 -15.72 -0.82
CA GLY A 65 2.52 -16.05 -2.10
C GLY A 65 1.91 -14.85 -2.83
N TRP A 66 2.23 -13.61 -2.42
CA TRP A 66 1.65 -12.41 -3.03
C TRP A 66 2.58 -11.79 -4.06
N ARG A 67 2.00 -11.05 -5.01
CA ARG A 67 2.79 -10.30 -5.98
C ARG A 67 3.26 -9.00 -5.34
N ALA A 68 4.51 -8.63 -5.57
CA ALA A 68 5.08 -7.38 -5.07
C ALA A 68 6.06 -6.75 -6.06
N GLN A 69 6.02 -5.41 -6.13
CA GLN A 69 6.88 -4.60 -6.99
C GLN A 69 7.42 -3.42 -6.19
N VAL A 70 8.74 -3.23 -6.27
CA VAL A 70 9.43 -2.06 -5.75
C VAL A 70 9.53 -1.01 -6.84
N ARG A 71 9.35 0.26 -6.47
CA ARG A 71 9.54 1.41 -7.36
C ARG A 71 10.00 2.62 -6.55
N PRO A 72 10.64 3.62 -7.17
CA PRO A 72 10.81 4.93 -6.55
C PRO A 72 9.45 5.48 -6.10
N GLY A 73 9.37 6.15 -4.94
CA GLY A 73 8.09 6.69 -4.45
C GLY A 73 7.47 7.67 -5.43
N VAL A 74 8.31 8.49 -6.08
CA VAL A 74 7.91 9.42 -7.16
C VAL A 74 7.33 8.70 -8.39
N GLY A 75 7.56 7.39 -8.54
CA GLY A 75 6.95 6.55 -9.58
C GLY A 75 5.62 5.90 -9.16
N SER A 76 5.14 6.17 -7.94
CA SER A 76 3.88 5.63 -7.42
C SER A 76 2.77 6.68 -7.49
N ALA A 77 1.74 6.41 -8.29
CA ALA A 77 0.59 7.30 -8.41
C ALA A 77 -0.09 7.62 -7.07
N VAL A 78 -0.08 6.67 -6.12
CA VAL A 78 -0.63 6.83 -4.76
C VAL A 78 0.13 7.90 -3.96
N TRP A 79 1.46 7.91 -4.11
CA TRP A 79 2.32 8.84 -3.39
C TRP A 79 2.46 10.17 -4.13
N ARG A 80 2.17 10.23 -5.43
CA ARG A 80 2.11 11.49 -6.18
C ARG A 80 0.78 12.24 -6.01
N SER A 81 -0.25 11.61 -5.45
CA SER A 81 -1.59 12.18 -5.39
C SER A 81 -1.90 12.84 -4.04
N GLY A 82 -2.37 14.09 -4.09
CA GLY A 82 -2.91 14.79 -2.93
C GLY A 82 -1.86 15.04 -1.82
N PRO A 83 -2.25 15.13 -0.55
CA PRO A 83 -1.36 15.41 0.58
C PRO A 83 -0.34 14.30 0.88
N LEU A 84 -0.43 13.12 0.26
CA LEU A 84 0.64 12.13 0.32
C LEU A 84 1.87 12.51 -0.50
N ALA A 85 1.74 13.45 -1.45
CA ALA A 85 2.87 13.98 -2.22
C ALA A 85 3.95 14.58 -1.32
N ALA A 86 3.54 15.28 -0.26
CA ALA A 86 4.46 15.82 0.75
C ALA A 86 5.15 14.72 1.60
N GLN A 87 4.61 13.50 1.60
CA GLN A 87 5.12 12.35 2.34
C GLN A 87 5.68 11.27 1.41
N CYS A 88 6.01 11.64 0.18
CA CYS A 88 6.50 10.69 -0.81
C CYS A 88 7.80 10.02 -0.32
N PRO A 89 7.82 8.69 -0.09
CA PRO A 89 9.02 8.01 0.37
C PRO A 89 10.06 7.93 -0.77
N ALA A 90 11.31 7.63 -0.43
CA ALA A 90 12.33 7.33 -1.45
C ALA A 90 11.90 6.13 -2.32
N TYR A 91 11.37 5.08 -1.69
CA TYR A 91 10.85 3.89 -2.35
C TYR A 91 9.45 3.54 -1.86
N ALA A 92 8.64 3.01 -2.76
CA ALA A 92 7.32 2.46 -2.47
C ALA A 92 7.27 1.00 -2.91
N VAL A 93 6.75 0.15 -2.03
CA VAL A 93 6.49 -1.26 -2.33
C VAL A 93 5.00 -1.40 -2.61
N LYS A 94 4.65 -1.76 -3.84
CA LYS A 94 3.29 -2.11 -4.24
C LYS A 94 3.10 -3.61 -4.10
N ILE A 95 2.15 -4.02 -3.29
CA ILE A 95 1.80 -5.41 -3.05
C ILE A 95 0.38 -5.62 -3.57
N TRP A 96 0.19 -6.56 -4.50
CA TRP A 96 -1.14 -6.95 -4.96
C TRP A 96 -1.62 -8.09 -4.08
N LEU A 97 -2.84 -7.95 -3.58
CA LEU A 97 -3.36 -8.84 -2.58
C LEU A 97 -4.31 -9.86 -3.21
N PRO A 98 -4.38 -11.07 -2.65
CA PRO A 98 -5.38 -12.04 -3.05
C PRO A 98 -6.79 -11.49 -2.84
N VAL A 99 -7.73 -11.97 -3.65
CA VAL A 99 -9.15 -11.66 -3.50
C VAL A 99 -9.61 -12.07 -2.09
N GLY A 100 -10.43 -11.23 -1.45
CA GLY A 100 -10.95 -11.48 -0.10
C GLY A 100 -10.01 -11.12 1.05
N VAL A 101 -8.75 -10.74 0.78
CA VAL A 101 -7.83 -10.30 1.84
C VAL A 101 -8.09 -8.83 2.20
N SER A 102 -8.43 -8.58 3.45
CA SER A 102 -8.61 -7.23 3.98
C SER A 102 -7.29 -6.51 4.27
N ALA A 103 -7.35 -5.18 4.39
CA ALA A 103 -6.22 -4.35 4.82
C ALA A 103 -5.65 -4.69 6.18
N ALA A 104 -6.50 -5.15 7.10
CA ALA A 104 -6.06 -5.58 8.42
C ALA A 104 -5.28 -6.89 8.34
N GLN A 105 -5.84 -7.90 7.65
CA GLN A 105 -5.21 -9.21 7.46
C GLN A 105 -3.87 -9.10 6.73
N ALA A 106 -3.82 -8.33 5.63
CA ALA A 106 -2.59 -8.15 4.87
C ALA A 106 -1.45 -7.58 5.73
N ARG A 107 -1.76 -6.57 6.56
CA ARG A 107 -0.78 -5.95 7.47
C ARG A 107 -0.36 -6.89 8.59
N ALA A 108 -1.30 -7.65 9.16
CA ALA A 108 -1.02 -8.61 10.22
C ALA A 108 -0.07 -9.70 9.72
N ALA A 109 -0.34 -10.27 8.55
CA ALA A 109 0.52 -11.29 7.95
C ALA A 109 1.92 -10.75 7.61
N LEU A 110 2.02 -9.55 7.02
CA LEU A 110 3.34 -8.94 6.75
C LEU A 110 4.11 -8.60 8.02
N ARG A 111 3.43 -8.16 9.08
CA ARG A 111 4.06 -7.93 10.38
C ARG A 111 4.56 -9.23 10.98
N GLY A 112 3.74 -10.29 10.94
CA GLY A 112 4.15 -11.62 11.39
C GLY A 112 5.38 -12.12 10.65
N ALA A 113 5.37 -12.04 9.32
CA ALA A 113 6.49 -12.45 8.48
C ALA A 113 7.75 -11.61 8.73
N PHE A 114 7.62 -10.29 8.94
CA PHE A 114 8.76 -9.43 9.26
C PHE A 114 9.38 -9.79 10.61
N ASN A 115 8.54 -9.98 11.64
CA ASN A 115 9.01 -10.35 12.98
C ASN A 115 9.68 -11.74 13.00
N ALA A 116 9.22 -12.68 12.17
CA ALA A 116 9.81 -14.01 12.06
C ALA A 116 11.14 -14.04 11.27
N ALA A 117 11.43 -12.98 10.51
CA ALA A 117 12.65 -12.83 9.72
C ALA A 117 13.73 -11.98 10.41
N GLN A 118 13.44 -11.48 11.62
CA GLN A 118 14.41 -10.81 12.49
C GLN A 118 15.03 -11.83 13.44
#